data_AF-A0A2P8W6V4-F1
#
_entry.id   AF-A0A2P8W6V4-F1
#
_cell.length_a   1.000
_cell.length_b   1.000
_cell.length_c   1.000
_cell.angle_alpha   90.00
_cell.angle_beta   90.00
_cell.angle_gamma   90.00
#
_symmetry.space_group_name_H-M   'P 1'
#
loop_
_entity.id
_entity.type
_entity.pdbx_description
1 polymer ?
#
loop_
_entity_poly.entity_id
_entity_poly.type
_entity_poly.pdbx_seq_one_letter_code
_entity_poly.pdbx_strand_id
1 'polypeptide(L)' 'MPKKNCSNPSPKQRRKALLSLALGLALGTAIGVGLGLILSNLGLGLGIGLAMGAGGGGVMASLYYGGDLD' A
#
# COMPACT_ATOMS: atom_id res chain seq x y z
N MET A 1 10.35 12.21 35.65
CA MET A 1 9.23 11.91 34.74
C MET A 1 9.80 11.49 33.39
N PRO A 2 9.76 10.21 33.00
CA PRO A 2 10.24 9.85 31.66
C PRO A 2 9.26 10.39 30.62
N LYS A 3 9.75 11.25 29.72
CA LYS A 3 8.98 11.76 28.58
C LYS A 3 8.67 10.58 27.66
N LYS A 4 7.38 10.42 27.30
CA LYS A 4 6.90 9.43 26.33
C LYS A 4 7.34 9.87 24.91
N ASN A 5 8.64 9.78 24.62
CA ASN A 5 9.19 10.17 23.32
C ASN A 5 9.81 8.96 22.60
N CYS A 6 9.07 7.85 22.53
CA CYS A 6 9.39 6.71 21.67
C CYS A 6 8.22 6.52 20.71
N SER A 7 8.32 7.12 19.52
CA SER A 7 7.36 7.12 18.41
C SER A 7 7.18 5.72 17.78
N ASN A 8 6.73 4.74 18.57
CA ASN A 8 6.43 3.41 18.06
C ASN A 8 4.95 3.39 17.63
N PRO A 9 4.64 3.25 16.33
CA PRO A 9 3.25 3.23 15.86
C PRO A 9 2.48 2.13 16.59
N SER A 10 1.27 2.46 17.04
CA SER A 10 0.42 1.49 17.73
C SER A 10 0.18 0.26 16.83
N PRO A 11 0.00 -0.95 17.40
CA PRO A 11 -0.29 -2.15 16.60
C PRO A 11 -1.52 -1.98 15.69
N LYS A 12 -2.46 -1.10 16.06
CA LYS A 12 -3.62 -0.72 15.23
C LYS A 12 -3.21 0.11 14.00
N GLN A 13 -2.28 1.06 14.13
CA GLN A 13 -1.73 1.83 13.01
C GLN A 13 -0.95 0.95 12.04
N ARG A 14 -0.06 0.10 12.55
CA ARG A 14 0.68 -0.85 11.70
C ARG A 14 -0.29 -1.74 10.92
N ARG A 15 -1.35 -2.21 11.57
CA ARG A 15 -2.39 -3.01 10.92
C ARG A 15 -3.12 -2.23 9.83
N LYS A 16 -3.49 -0.97 10.05
CA LYS A 16 -4.15 -0.12 9.03
C LYS A 16 -3.23 0.18 7.84
N ALA A 17 -1.95 0.47 8.10
CA ALA A 17 -0.96 0.70 7.06
C ALA A 17 -0.76 -0.56 6.20
N LEU A 18 -0.60 -1.73 6.84
CA LEU A 18 -0.51 -3.01 6.14
C LEU A 18 -1.79 -3.35 5.37
N LEU A 19 -2.97 -3.06 5.93
CA LEU A 19 -4.24 -3.27 5.24
C LEU A 19 -4.35 -2.39 3.99
N SER A 20 -3.94 -1.12 4.09
CA SER A 20 -3.98 -0.19 2.96
C SER A 20 -3.01 -0.61 1.85
N LEU A 21 -1.81 -1.04 2.23
CA LEU A 21 -0.83 -1.60 1.28
C LEU A 21 -1.36 -2.87 0.61
N ALA A 22 -1.91 -3.80 1.39
CA ALA A 22 -2.47 -5.06 0.90
C ALA A 22 -3.66 -4.82 -0.04
N LEU A 23 -4.54 -3.86 0.30
CA LEU A 23 -5.67 -3.48 -0.54
C LEU A 23 -5.19 -2.87 -1.87
N GLY A 24 -4.21 -1.97 -1.82
CA GLY A 24 -3.59 -1.37 -3.01
C GLY A 24 -2.97 -2.43 -3.92
N LEU A 25 -2.20 -3.36 -3.35
CA LEU A 25 -1.62 -4.49 -4.10
C LEU A 25 -2.70 -5.41 -4.69
N ALA A 26 -3.77 -5.73 -3.96
CA ALA A 26 -4.85 -6.58 -4.45
C ALA A 26 -5.60 -5.92 -5.62
N LEU A 27 -5.94 -4.63 -5.49
CA LEU A 27 -6.55 -3.86 -6.58
C LEU A 27 -5.63 -3.72 -7.78
N GLY A 28 -4.37 -3.35 -7.54
CA GLY A 28 -3.37 -3.20 -8.58
C GLY A 28 -3.11 -4.50 -9.33
N THR A 29 -2.99 -5.63 -8.63
CA THR A 29 -2.82 -6.94 -9.27
C THR A 29 -4.06 -7.37 -10.04
N ALA A 30 -5.28 -7.17 -9.51
CA ALA A 30 -6.51 -7.50 -10.22
C ALA A 30 -6.64 -6.71 -11.54
N ILE A 31 -6.41 -5.39 -11.49
CA ILE A 31 -6.43 -4.52 -12.68
C ILE A 31 -5.29 -4.89 -13.64
N GLY A 32 -4.09 -5.11 -13.11
CA GLY A 32 -2.91 -5.47 -13.90
C GLY A 32 -3.04 -6.81 -14.63
N VAL A 33 -3.62 -7.83 -13.98
CA VAL A 33 -3.94 -9.10 -14.62
C VAL A 33 -4.99 -8.90 -15.72
N GLY A 34 -6.05 -8.14 -15.45
CA GLY A 34 -7.06 -7.81 -16.46
C GLY A 34 -6.47 -7.13 -17.69
N LEU A 35 -5.67 -6.09 -17.50
CA LEU A 35 -4.97 -5.39 -18.59
C LEU A 35 -3.95 -6.29 -19.30
N GLY A 36 -3.22 -7.12 -18.55
CA GLY A 36 -2.24 -8.06 -19.10
C GLY A 36 -2.88 -9.11 -20.01
N LEU A 37 -4.08 -9.58 -19.68
CA LEU A 37 -4.85 -10.48 -20.53
C LEU A 37 -5.34 -9.77 -21.80
N ILE A 38 -5.84 -8.54 -21.70
CA ILE A 38 -6.30 -7.75 -22.87
C ILE A 38 -5.14 -7.48 -23.83
N LEU A 39 -3.97 -7.15 -23.31
CA LEU A 39 -2.78 -6.84 -24.11
C LEU A 39 -1.99 -8.09 -24.54
N SER A 40 -2.45 -9.30 -24.15
CA SER A 40 -1.71 -10.56 -24.32
C SER A 40 -0.27 -10.50 -23.80
N ASN A 41 -0.02 -9.62 -22.82
CA ASN A 41 1.27 -9.43 -22.18
C ASN A 41 1.08 -9.29 -20.68
N LEU A 42 1.08 -10.44 -20.01
CA LEU A 42 0.87 -10.53 -18.58
C LEU A 42 1.98 -9.84 -17.78
N GLY A 43 3.23 -9.85 -18.28
CA GLY A 43 4.36 -9.19 -17.63
C GLY A 43 4.17 -7.67 -17.60
N LEU A 44 3.74 -7.08 -18.71
CA LEU A 44 3.45 -5.65 -18.80
C LEU A 44 2.23 -5.28 -17.94
N GLY A 45 1.16 -6.08 -17.98
CA GLY A 45 -0.03 -5.87 -17.15
C GLY A 45 0.27 -5.92 -15.65
N LEU A 46 1.00 -6.95 -15.21
CA LEU A 46 1.44 -7.06 -13.81
C LEU A 46 2.41 -5.94 -13.41
N GLY A 47 3.32 -5.53 -14.28
CA GLY A 47 4.23 -4.41 -14.02
C GLY A 47 3.48 -3.11 -13.75
N ILE A 48 2.51 -2.76 -14.61
CA ILE A 48 1.67 -1.57 -14.44
C ILE A 48 0.78 -1.71 -13.19
N GLY A 49 0.14 -2.86 -13.03
CA GLY A 49 -0.76 -3.14 -11.91
C GLY A 49 -0.05 -3.08 -10.55
N LEU A 50 1.13 -3.69 -10.44
CA LEU A 50 1.94 -3.64 -9.22
C LEU A 50 2.47 -2.22 -8.96
N ALA A 51 2.90 -1.48 -9.98
CA ALA A 51 3.34 -0.09 -9.82
C ALA A 51 2.19 0.80 -9.30
N MET A 52 0.99 0.69 -9.89
CA MET A 52 -0.19 1.42 -9.40
C MET A 52 -0.59 0.98 -7.99
N GLY A 53 -0.64 -0.33 -7.74
CA GLY A 53 -1.09 -0.88 -6.46
C GLY A 53 -0.13 -0.59 -5.30
N ALA A 54 1.17 -0.76 -5.53
CA ALA A 54 2.20 -0.45 -4.55
C ALA A 54 2.35 1.07 -4.35
N GLY A 55 2.24 1.87 -5.42
CA GLY A 55 2.26 3.33 -5.34
C GLY A 55 1.07 3.86 -4.53
N GLY A 56 -0.16 3.52 -4.93
CA GLY A 56 -1.37 3.98 -4.24
C GLY A 56 -1.51 3.43 -2.82
N GLY A 57 -1.30 2.13 -2.63
CA GLY A 57 -1.34 1.49 -1.32
C GLY A 57 -0.21 1.96 -0.40
N GLY A 58 0.97 2.19 -0.95
CA GLY A 58 2.14 2.72 -0.23
C GLY A 58 1.96 4.17 0.21
N VAL A 59 1.40 5.03 -0.64
CA VAL A 59 1.05 6.41 -0.26
C VAL A 59 0.03 6.40 0.87
N MET A 60 -1.05 5.63 0.77
CA MET A 60 -2.03 5.55 1.86
C MET A 60 -1.46 4.96 3.14
N ALA A 61 -0.63 3.92 3.04
CA ALA A 61 0.08 3.36 4.19
C ALA A 61 1.03 4.38 4.84
N SER A 62 1.70 5.21 4.03
CA SER A 62 2.57 6.29 4.52
C SER A 62 1.79 7.40 5.22
N LEU A 63 0.59 7.72 4.73
CA LEU A 63 -0.30 8.70 5.37
C LEU A 63 -0.81 8.20 6.73
N TYR A 64 -1.13 6.90 6.85
CA TYR A 64 -1.48 6.31 8.16
C TYR A 64 -0.32 6.29 9.16
N TYR A 65 0.92 6.37 8.66
CA TYR A 65 2.11 6.45 9.50
C TYR A 65 2.50 7.91 9.81
N GLY A 66 2.28 8.84 8.87
CA GLY A 66 2.60 10.26 9.00
C GLY A 66 1.53 11.12 9.67
N GLY A 67 0.27 10.69 9.68
CA GLY A 67 -0.84 11.38 10.36
C GLY A 67 -0.89 11.23 11.88
N ASP A 68 0.19 10.74 12.51
CA ASP A 68 0.35 10.59 13.97
C ASP A 68 1.38 11.58 14.55
N LEU A 69 1.81 12.58 13.74
CA LEU A 69 2.75 13.62 14.17
C LEU A 69 2.06 14.87 14.75
N ASP A 70 0.77 14.79 15.08
CA ASP A 70 0.02 15.81 15.82
C ASP A 70 0.08 15.57 17.34
#